data_AF-A0A0F3RNP6-F1
#
_entry.id   AF-A0A0F3RNP6-F1
#
_cell.length_a   1.000
_cell.length_b   1.000
_cell.length_c   1.000
_cell.angle_alpha   90.00
_cell.angle_beta   90.00
_cell.angle_gamma   90.00
#
_symmetry.space_group_name_H-M   'P 1'
#
loop_
_entity.id
_entity.type
_entity.pdbx_description
1 polymer ?
#
loop_
_entity_poly.entity_id
_entity_poly.type
_entity_poly.pdbx_seq_one_letter_code
_entity_poly.pdbx_strand_id
1 'polypeptide(L)' 'MDIKYQPDFSYAYNNKGIALNKLRQHQEAVESCNLAIKYDSDNVYAYQLANELAKKIKKSNLRIITD' A
#
# COMPACT_ATOMS: atom_id res chain seq x y z
N MET A 1 -8.24 21.62 9.41
CA MET A 1 -7.05 21.01 8.80
C MET A 1 -7.57 20.31 7.56
N ASP A 2 -7.58 21.01 6.42
CA ASP A 2 -8.12 20.48 5.17
C ASP A 2 -7.13 19.46 4.60
N ILE A 3 -7.27 18.22 5.04
CA ILE A 3 -6.72 17.06 4.34
C ILE A 3 -7.42 17.06 2.99
N LYS A 4 -6.68 17.38 1.93
CA LYS A 4 -7.20 17.53 0.57
C LYS A 4 -7.94 16.26 0.15
N TYR A 5 -9.25 16.23 0.36
CA TYR A 5 -10.12 15.10 0.06
C TYR A 5 -10.23 14.95 -1.46
N GLN A 6 -9.44 14.04 -2.03
CA GLN A 6 -9.41 13.74 -3.45
C GLN A 6 -9.54 12.23 -3.65
N PRO A 7 -10.75 11.67 -3.43
CA PRO A 7 -10.98 10.23 -3.39
C PRO A 7 -10.60 9.56 -4.71
N ASP A 8 -10.81 10.21 -5.86
CA ASP A 8 -10.45 9.66 -7.17
C ASP A 8 -8.95 9.37 -7.29
N PHE A 9 -8.11 10.28 -6.81
CA PHE A 9 -6.67 10.07 -6.77
C PHE A 9 -6.31 8.96 -5.79
N SER A 10 -6.97 8.92 -4.63
CA SER A 10 -6.75 7.85 -3.65
C SER A 10 -7.06 6.46 -4.23
N TYR A 11 -8.19 6.29 -4.90
CA TYR A 11 -8.56 5.03 -5.55
C TYR A 11 -7.58 4.64 -6.67
N ALA A 12 -7.07 5.60 -7.45
CA ALA A 12 -6.07 5.33 -8.47
C ALA A 12 -4.76 4.79 -7.86
N TYR A 13 -4.28 5.40 -6.78
CA TYR A 13 -3.08 4.93 -6.08
C TYR A 13 -3.31 3.58 -5.37
N ASN A 14 -4.48 3.36 -4.79
CA ASN A 14 -4.84 2.06 -4.21
C ASN A 14 -4.83 0.95 -5.29
N ASN A 15 -5.44 1.20 -6.45
CA ASN A 15 -5.46 0.25 -7.57
C ASN A 15 -4.04 -0.04 -8.10
N LYS A 16 -3.18 0.99 -8.19
CA LYS A 16 -1.76 0.80 -8.52
C LYS A 16 -1.06 -0.09 -7.49
N GLY A 17 -1.31 0.13 -6.19
CA GLY A 17 -0.80 -0.73 -5.11
C GLY A 17 -1.24 -2.19 -5.26
N ILE A 18 -2.51 -2.43 -5.60
CA ILE A 18 -3.04 -3.78 -5.86
C ILE A 18 -2.32 -4.44 -7.04
N ALA A 19 -2.12 -3.70 -8.14
CA ALA A 19 -1.42 -4.21 -9.31
C ALA A 19 0.04 -4.57 -8.99
N LEU A 20 0.76 -3.70 -8.30
CA LEU A 20 2.15 -3.94 -7.87
C LEU A 20 2.26 -5.12 -6.90
N ASN A 21 1.29 -5.28 -5.98
CA ASN A 21 1.22 -6.46 -5.10
C ASN A 21 1.08 -7.76 -5.90
N LYS A 22 0.25 -7.78 -6.95
CA LYS A 22 0.11 -8.93 -7.85
C LYS A 22 1.41 -9.22 -8.61
N LEU A 23 2.19 -8.20 -8.94
CA LEU A 23 3.53 -8.31 -9.53
C LEU A 23 4.62 -8.65 -8.51
N ARG A 24 4.28 -8.85 -7.23
CA ARG A 24 5.21 -9.07 -6.10
C ARG A 24 6.19 -7.91 -5.85
N GLN A 25 5.91 -6.73 -6.39
CA GLN A 25 6.64 -5.49 -6.11
C GLN A 25 6.12 -4.87 -4.80
N HIS A 26 6.36 -5.55 -3.68
CA HIS A 26 5.72 -5.22 -2.41
C HIS A 26 6.12 -3.85 -1.85
N GLN A 27 7.36 -3.42 -2.07
CA GLN A 27 7.85 -2.12 -1.57
C GLN A 27 7.16 -0.94 -2.29
N GLU A 28 7.12 -0.98 -3.62
CA GLU A 28 6.46 0.05 -4.44
C GLU A 28 4.92 0.05 -4.24
N ALA A 29 4.35 -1.12 -3.91
CA ALA A 29 2.94 -1.23 -3.55
C ALA A 29 2.63 -0.47 -2.25
N VAL A 30 3.53 -0.51 -1.25
CA VAL A 30 3.39 0.28 0.00
C VAL A 30 3.48 1.77 -0.28
N GLU A 31 4.40 2.21 -1.14
CA GLU A 31 4.51 3.62 -1.54
C GLU A 31 3.22 4.13 -2.19
N SER A 32 2.61 3.29 -3.04
CA SER A 32 1.31 3.61 -3.64
C SER A 32 0.19 3.71 -2.59
N CYS A 33 0.17 2.83 -1.58
CA CYS A 33 -0.79 2.94 -0.47
C CYS A 33 -0.59 4.22 0.34
N ASN A 34 0.66 4.62 0.60
CA ASN A 34 0.96 5.86 1.31
C ASN A 34 0.48 7.10 0.55
N LEU A 35 0.59 7.09 -0.78
CA LEU A 35 0.00 8.15 -1.61
C LEU A 35 -1.52 8.14 -1.53
N ALA A 36 -2.17 6.97 -1.60
CA ALA A 36 -3.61 6.88 -1.45
C ALA A 36 -4.11 7.48 -0.11
N ILE A 37 -3.44 7.15 0.99
CA ILE A 37 -3.72 7.68 2.34
C ILE A 37 -3.50 9.20 2.41
N LYS A 38 -2.52 9.72 1.68
CA LYS A 38 -2.25 11.17 1.63
C LYS A 38 -3.36 11.96 0.92
N TYR A 39 -4.00 11.38 -0.09
CA TYR A 39 -5.11 12.00 -0.84
C TYR A 39 -6.49 11.73 -0.23
N ASP A 40 -6.63 10.66 0.54
CA ASP A 40 -7.81 10.35 1.33
C ASP A 40 -7.37 9.56 2.56
N SER A 41 -7.32 10.26 3.70
CA SER A 41 -6.93 9.67 4.99
C SER A 41 -7.94 8.65 5.51
N ASP A 42 -9.14 8.58 4.91
CA ASP A 42 -10.22 7.70 5.30
C ASP A 42 -10.31 6.47 4.36
N ASN A 43 -9.39 6.33 3.39
CA ASN A 43 -9.34 5.18 2.51
C ASN A 43 -8.90 3.91 3.26
N VAL A 44 -9.87 3.21 3.86
CA VAL A 44 -9.67 1.96 4.61
C VAL A 44 -8.98 0.88 3.76
N TYR A 45 -9.25 0.83 2.45
CA TYR A 45 -8.65 -0.17 1.56
C TYR A 45 -7.13 0.01 1.42
N ALA A 46 -6.67 1.27 1.34
CA ALA A 46 -5.23 1.56 1.28
C ALA A 46 -4.50 1.12 2.55
N TYR A 47 -5.09 1.33 3.73
CA TYR A 47 -4.52 0.84 5.00
C TYR A 47 -4.52 -0.69 5.08
N GLN A 48 -5.61 -1.34 4.68
CA GLN A 48 -5.70 -2.81 4.67
C GLN A 48 -4.63 -3.42 3.77
N LEU A 49 -4.45 -2.87 2.57
CA LEU A 49 -3.43 -3.33 1.64
C LEU A 49 -2.02 -3.09 2.16
N ALA A 50 -1.74 -1.90 2.74
CA ALA A 50 -0.44 -1.60 3.34
C ALA A 50 -0.08 -2.59 4.47
N ASN A 51 -1.04 -2.91 5.34
CA ASN A 51 -0.86 -3.88 6.42
C ASN A 51 -0.56 -5.30 5.90
N GLU A 52 -1.28 -5.74 4.86
CA GLU A 52 -1.02 -7.03 4.22
C GLU A 52 0.36 -7.08 3.56
N LEU A 53 0.76 -6.00 2.88
CA LEU A 53 2.09 -5.88 2.28
C LEU A 53 3.20 -5.92 3.32
N ALA A 54 3.04 -5.21 4.44
CA ALA A 54 4.01 -5.21 5.53
C ALA A 54 4.24 -6.63 6.11
N LYS A 55 3.17 -7.42 6.29
CA LYS A 55 3.29 -8.83 6.71
C LYS A 55 4.07 -9.66 5.70
N LYS A 56 3.80 -9.50 4.40
CA LYS A 56 4.50 -10.23 3.33
C LYS A 56 5.99 -9.89 3.28
N ILE A 57 6.33 -8.59 3.36
CA ILE A 57 7.72 -8.12 3.37
C ILE A 57 8.46 -8.71 4.59
N LYS A 58 7.87 -8.63 5.78
CA LYS A 58 8.47 -9.20 7.00
C LYS A 58 8.71 -10.70 6.86
N LYS A 59 7.74 -11.46 6.33
CA LYS A 59 7.88 -12.90 6.09
C LYS A 59 8.96 -13.22 5.05
N SER A 60 9.06 -12.41 4.00
CA SER A 60 10.10 -12.57 2.97
C SER A 60 11.50 -12.32 3.54
N ASN A 61 11.66 -11.26 4.33
CA ASN A 61 12.94 -10.94 4.97
C ASN A 61 13.35 -12.02 5.98
N LEU A 62 12.40 -12.58 6.74
CA LEU A 62 12.69 -13.68 7.66
C LEU A 62 13.21 -14.91 6.91
N ARG A 63 12.59 -15.29 5.78
CA ARG A 63 13.03 -16.44 4.97
C ARG A 63 14.47 -16.30 4.50
N ILE A 64 14.86 -15.10 4.05
CA ILE A 64 16.23 -14.82 3.59
C ILE A 64 17.27 -15.00 4.71
N ILE A 65 16.90 -14.77 5.97
CA ILE A 65 17.82 -14.87 7.12
C ILE A 65 17.92 -16.31 7.66
N THR A 66 16.91 -17.14 7.40
CA THR A 66 16.84 -18.52 7.91
C THR A 66 17.33 -19.60 6.93
N ASP A 67 17.58 -19.23 5.67
CA ASP A 67 18.19 -20.08 4.64
C ASP A 67 19.73 -19.95 4.67
#